data_AF-A0A941Z9A7-F1
#
_entry.id   AF-A0A941Z9A7-F1
#
_cell.length_a   1.000
_cell.length_b   1.000
_cell.length_c   1.000
_cell.angle_alpha   90.00
_cell.angle_beta   90.00
_cell.angle_gamma   90.00
#
_symmetry.space_group_name_H-M   'P 1'
#
loop_
_entity.id
_entity.type
_entity.pdbx_description
1 polymer ?
#
loop_
_entity_poly.entity_id
_entity_poly.type
_entity_poly.pdbx_seq_one_letter_code
_entity_poly.pdbx_strand_id
1 'polypeptide(L)'
;MTAPLITSGALSPSYDLFFALLIGIAFGFFLERAGFGSARKLVAQFYLTDLSVFKVMFTALVTAMVGVIVLNRVGFLNISELPLIGTYIVPMMAGGLILGVGFVIGGY
;
A
#
# COMPACT_ATOMS: atom_id res chain seq x y z
N MET A 1 5.16 22.65 -8.43
CA MET A 1 4.87 21.30 -7.90
C MET A 1 5.22 20.32 -9.01
N THR A 2 6.13 19.38 -8.76
CA THR A 2 6.74 18.52 -9.79
C THR A 2 6.13 17.13 -9.86
N ALA A 3 5.51 16.65 -8.78
CA ALA A 3 4.77 15.39 -8.75
C ALA A 3 3.27 15.65 -8.62
N PRO A 4 2.39 14.86 -9.30
CA PRO A 4 2.63 13.51 -9.83
C PRO A 4 3.43 13.44 -11.15
N LEU A 5 4.50 12.65 -11.19
CA LEU A 5 5.47 12.60 -12.32
C LEU A 5 4.89 11.99 -13.61
N ILE A 6 3.91 11.09 -13.47
CA ILE A 6 3.23 10.43 -14.60
C ILE A 6 2.21 11.40 -15.22
N THR A 7 1.35 12.00 -14.40
CA THR A 7 0.30 12.93 -14.85
C THR A 7 0.87 14.26 -15.38
N SER A 8 2.01 14.70 -14.84
CA SER A 8 2.70 15.91 -15.31
C SER A 8 3.49 15.72 -16.62
N GLY A 9 3.54 14.51 -17.16
CA GLY A 9 4.32 14.19 -18.37
C GLY A 9 5.84 14.25 -18.18
N ALA A 10 6.32 14.30 -16.93
CA ALA A 10 7.73 14.36 -16.60
C ALA A 10 8.44 13.00 -16.81
N LEU A 11 7.71 11.89 -16.74
CA LEU A 11 8.17 10.55 -17.10
C LEU A 11 7.56 10.12 -18.43
N SER A 12 8.40 9.60 -19.34
CA SER A 12 7.90 9.02 -20.59
C SER A 12 7.22 7.68 -20.29
N PRO A 13 6.10 7.35 -20.97
CA PRO A 13 5.38 6.08 -20.79
C PRO A 13 6.27 4.82 -20.92
N SER A 14 7.38 4.94 -21.66
CA SER A 14 8.35 3.84 -21.83
C SER A 14 9.11 3.51 -20.55
N TYR A 15 9.35 4.49 -19.66
CA TYR A 15 10.07 4.29 -18.40
C TYR A 15 9.16 4.02 -17.21
N ASP A 16 7.85 4.31 -17.33
CA ASP A 16 6.88 4.11 -16.24
C ASP A 16 6.84 2.66 -15.78
N LEU A 17 6.74 1.71 -16.71
CA LEU A 17 6.74 0.28 -16.40
C LEU A 17 8.04 -0.19 -15.75
N PHE A 18 9.17 0.39 -16.15
CA PHE A 18 10.47 0.06 -15.57
C PHE A 18 10.55 0.51 -14.10
N PHE A 19 10.15 1.75 -13.81
CA PHE A 19 10.11 2.23 -12.42
C PHE A 19 9.04 1.52 -11.58
N ALA A 20 7.87 1.22 -12.16
CA ALA A 20 6.83 0.44 -11.49
C ALA A 20 7.33 -0.96 -11.10
N LEU A 21 8.07 -1.63 -11.98
CA LEU A 21 8.69 -2.92 -11.70
C LEU A 21 9.73 -2.80 -10.56
N LEU A 22 10.61 -1.81 -10.64
CA LEU A 22 11.66 -1.60 -9.62
C LEU A 22 11.06 -1.31 -8.24
N ILE A 23 10.05 -0.45 -8.18
CA ILE A 23 9.31 -0.15 -6.95
C ILE A 23 8.56 -1.39 -6.45
N GLY A 24 7.96 -2.17 -7.35
CA GLY A 24 7.27 -3.42 -7.02
C GLY A 24 8.20 -4.47 -6.41
N ILE A 25 9.40 -4.65 -6.96
CA ILE A 25 10.43 -5.54 -6.42
C ILE A 25 10.88 -5.06 -5.04
N ALA A 26 11.17 -3.76 -4.89
CA ALA A 26 11.57 -3.19 -3.61
C ALA A 26 10.46 -3.37 -2.55
N PHE A 27 9.20 -3.12 -2.92
CA PHE A 27 8.04 -3.33 -2.06
C PHE A 27 7.90 -4.79 -1.61
N GLY A 28 7.99 -5.74 -2.55
CA GLY A 28 7.96 -7.18 -2.25
C GLY A 28 9.07 -7.60 -1.29
N PHE A 29 10.29 -7.11 -1.49
CA PHE A 29 11.42 -7.37 -0.60
C PHE A 29 11.15 -6.90 0.84
N PHE A 30 10.59 -5.70 1.02
CA PHE A 30 10.25 -5.20 2.36
C PHE A 30 9.11 -5.99 3.00
N LEU A 31 8.09 -6.43 2.23
CA LEU A 31 7.02 -7.27 2.73
C LEU A 31 7.51 -8.65 3.19
N GLU A 32 8.39 -9.27 2.41
CA GLU A 32 8.99 -10.56 2.78
C GLU A 32 9.79 -10.44 4.08
N ARG A 33 10.60 -9.39 4.21
CA ARG A 33 11.35 -9.07 5.44
C ARG A 33 10.45 -8.80 6.64
N ALA A 34 9.28 -8.18 6.42
CA ALA A 34 8.27 -7.97 7.45
C ALA A 34 7.53 -9.25 7.86
N GLY A 35 7.74 -10.37 7.15
CA GLY A 35 7.15 -11.66 7.47
C GLY A 35 5.82 -11.95 6.79
N PHE A 36 5.43 -11.15 5.78
CA PHE A 36 4.18 -11.33 5.02
C PHE A 36 4.20 -12.59 4.15
N GLY A 37 5.37 -13.16 3.86
CA GLY A 37 5.48 -14.44 3.15
C GLY A 37 5.13 -15.66 4.01
N SER A 38 4.91 -15.50 5.32
CA SER A 38 4.58 -16.62 6.22
C SER A 38 3.10 -16.63 6.57
N ALA A 39 2.37 -17.63 6.05
CA ALA A 39 0.96 -17.86 6.40
C ALA A 39 0.75 -17.91 7.93
N ARG A 40 1.64 -18.57 8.67
CA ARG A 40 1.55 -18.63 10.15
C ARG A 40 1.56 -17.25 10.80
N LYS A 41 2.37 -16.30 10.31
CA LYS A 41 2.41 -14.93 10.84
C LYS A 41 1.16 -14.14 10.45
N LEU A 42 0.66 -14.36 9.24
CA LEU A 42 -0.57 -13.73 8.77
C LEU A 42 -1.79 -14.21 9.58
N VAL A 43 -1.91 -15.51 9.85
CA VAL A 43 -2.96 -16.09 10.72
C VAL A 43 -2.82 -15.58 12.16
N ALA A 44 -1.60 -15.53 12.70
CA ALA A 44 -1.35 -15.22 14.11
C ALA A 44 -1.90 -13.84 14.55
N GLN A 45 -2.08 -12.91 13.62
CA GLN A 45 -2.70 -11.62 13.91
C GLN A 45 -4.15 -11.76 14.40
N PHE A 46 -4.91 -12.71 13.86
CA PHE A 46 -6.31 -12.95 14.23
C PHE A 46 -6.43 -13.61 15.60
N TYR A 47 -5.40 -14.34 16.02
CA TYR A 47 -5.29 -14.91 17.35
C TYR A 47 -4.65 -13.96 18.36
N LEU A 48 -4.29 -12.74 17.94
CA LEU A 48 -3.60 -11.73 18.75
C LEU A 48 -2.27 -12.22 19.36
N THR A 49 -1.69 -13.31 18.82
CA THR A 49 -0.43 -13.90 19.30
C THR A 49 0.78 -13.24 18.67
N ASP A 50 0.67 -12.79 17.42
CA ASP A 50 1.69 -12.01 16.73
C ASP A 50 1.04 -10.88 15.92
N LEU A 51 1.24 -9.64 16.37
CA LEU A 51 0.72 -8.43 15.73
C LEU A 51 1.76 -7.75 14.82
N SER A 52 2.83 -8.44 14.44
CA SER A 52 3.89 -7.86 13.61
C SER A 52 3.36 -7.30 12.29
N VAL A 53 2.49 -8.05 11.61
CA VAL A 53 1.86 -7.67 10.33
C VAL A 53 1.06 -6.38 10.49
N PHE A 54 0.19 -6.33 11.51
CA PHE A 54 -0.62 -5.15 11.83
C PHE A 54 0.26 -3.93 12.13
N LYS A 55 1.27 -4.09 12.99
CA LYS A 55 2.18 -2.99 13.36
C LYS A 55 2.94 -2.45 12.15
N VAL A 56 3.45 -3.32 11.28
CA VAL A 56 4.19 -2.91 10.08
C VAL A 56 3.27 -2.18 9.10
N MET A 57 2.07 -2.70 8.81
CA MET A 57 1.12 -2.02 7.92
C MET A 57 0.71 -0.66 8.47
N PHE A 58 0.35 -0.59 9.75
CA PHE A 58 -0.11 0.65 10.37
C PHE A 58 1.00 1.71 10.41
N THR A 59 2.21 1.33 10.79
CA THR A 59 3.36 2.26 10.81
C THR A 59 3.75 2.72 9.41
N ALA A 60 3.69 1.83 8.41
CA ALA A 60 3.91 2.19 7.01
C ALA A 60 2.86 3.19 6.51
N LEU A 61 1.58 2.96 6.81
CA LEU A 61 0.48 3.87 6.46
C LEU A 61 0.66 5.26 7.07
N VAL A 62 0.96 5.32 8.38
CA VAL A 62 1.21 6.59 9.07
C VAL A 62 2.43 7.29 8.48
N THR A 63 3.51 6.55 8.21
CA THR A 63 4.74 7.11 7.61
C THR A 63 4.46 7.69 6.22
N ALA A 64 3.69 6.98 5.38
CA ALA A 64 3.29 7.45 4.06
C ALA A 64 2.41 8.71 4.16
N MET A 65 1.42 8.71 5.05
CA MET A 65 0.54 9.86 5.28
C MET A 65 1.33 11.11 5.68
N VAL A 66 2.22 10.98 6.66
CA VAL A 66 3.09 12.09 7.11
C VAL A 66 4.01 12.53 5.97
N GLY A 67 4.64 11.58 5.26
CA GLY A 67 5.53 11.86 4.14
C GLY A 67 4.85 12.65 3.01
N VAL A 68 3.64 12.26 2.61
CA VAL A 68 2.85 12.95 1.57
C VAL A 68 2.52 14.38 1.99
N ILE A 69 2.11 14.60 3.25
CA ILE A 69 1.81 15.95 3.76
C ILE A 69 3.06 16.83 3.78
N VAL A 70 4.20 16.29 4.24
CA VAL A 70 5.47 17.02 4.26
C VAL A 70 5.91 17.38 2.84
N LEU A 71 5.88 16.43 1.90
CA LEU A 71 6.22 16.67 0.50
C LEU A 71 5.32 17.71 -0.17
N ASN A 72 4.04 17.74 0.21
CA ASN A 72 3.12 18.77 -0.25
C ASN A 72 3.45 20.15 0.30
N ARG A 73 3.81 20.26 1.59
CA ARG A 73 4.20 21.53 2.20
C ARG A 73 5.51 22.10 1.64
N VAL A 74 6.46 21.25 1.27
CA VAL A 74 7.73 21.66 0.64
C VAL A 74 7.55 21.96 -0.86
N GLY A 75 6.35 21.75 -1.42
CA GLY A 75 6.02 22.08 -2.81
C GLY A 75 6.48 21.05 -3.84
N PHE A 76 6.93 19.87 -3.42
CA PHE A 76 7.36 18.78 -4.29
C PHE A 76 6.17 17.99 -4.87
N LEU A 77 5.11 17.80 -4.08
CA LEU A 77 3.94 17.01 -4.45
C LEU A 77 2.67 17.87 -4.40
N ASN A 78 1.77 17.73 -5.38
CA ASN A 78 0.44 18.32 -5.31
C ASN A 78 -0.62 17.27 -4.92
N ILE A 79 -1.17 17.38 -3.70
CA ILE A 79 -2.19 16.42 -3.23
C ILE A 79 -3.49 16.54 -4.04
N SER A 80 -3.82 17.73 -4.56
CA SER A 80 -5.06 17.95 -5.32
C SER A 80 -5.09 17.19 -6.66
N GLU A 81 -3.94 16.78 -7.16
CA GLU A 81 -3.80 16.01 -8.41
C GLU A 81 -3.69 14.50 -8.17
N LEU A 82 -3.66 14.06 -6.90
CA LEU A 82 -3.62 12.63 -6.58
C LEU A 82 -4.99 11.98 -6.85
N PRO A 83 -5.01 10.82 -7.55
CA PRO A 83 -6.24 10.08 -7.74
C PRO A 83 -6.68 9.45 -6.41
N LEU A 84 -7.63 10.10 -5.73
CA LEU A 84 -8.25 9.57 -4.53
C LEU A 84 -9.50 8.77 -4.91
N ILE A 85 -9.55 7.52 -4.45
CA ILE A 85 -10.74 6.68 -4.59
C ILE A 85 -11.78 7.16 -3.57
N GLY A 86 -13.02 7.38 -4.02
CA GLY A 86 -14.14 7.72 -3.16
C GLY A 86 -14.44 6.63 -2.13
N THR A 87 -15.03 7.01 -0.99
CA THR A 87 -15.44 6.04 0.03
C THR A 87 -16.77 5.41 -0.36
N TYR A 88 -16.75 4.14 -0.76
CA TYR A 88 -17.94 3.37 -1.12
C TYR A 88 -18.18 2.26 -0.11
N ILE A 89 -18.98 2.55 0.92
CA ILE A 89 -19.13 1.69 2.10
C ILE A 89 -19.61 0.28 1.73
N VAL A 90 -20.68 0.16 0.92
CA VAL A 90 -21.28 -1.12 0.54
C VAL A 90 -20.29 -2.03 -0.20
N PRO A 91 -19.69 -1.61 -1.34
CA PRO A 91 -18.74 -2.47 -2.06
C PRO A 91 -17.43 -2.70 -1.28
N MET A 92 -16.97 -1.74 -0.46
CA MET A 92 -15.79 -1.95 0.39
C MET A 92 -16.04 -3.04 1.45
N MET A 93 -17.20 -3.03 2.11
CA MET A 93 -17.57 -4.08 3.07
C MET A 93 -17.73 -5.43 2.37
N ALA A 94 -18.46 -5.47 1.25
CA ALA A 94 -18.67 -6.72 0.49
C ALA A 94 -17.36 -7.30 -0.02
N GLY A 95 -16.49 -6.47 -0.62
CA GLY A 95 -15.17 -6.89 -1.11
C GLY A 95 -14.24 -7.36 0.02
N GLY A 96 -14.24 -6.65 1.16
CA GLY A 96 -13.48 -7.05 2.34
C GLY A 96 -13.94 -8.41 2.90
N LEU A 97 -15.25 -8.66 2.92
CA LEU A 97 -15.80 -9.94 3.38
C LEU A 97 -15.43 -11.08 2.42
N ILE A 98 -15.56 -10.89 1.11
CA ILE A 98 -15.17 -11.88 0.10
C ILE A 98 -13.67 -12.21 0.22
N LEU A 99 -12.82 -11.19 0.37
CA LEU A 99 -11.39 -11.37 0.57
C LEU A 99 -11.11 -12.18 1.85
N GLY A 100 -11.77 -11.83 2.96
CA GLY A 100 -11.62 -12.54 4.24
C GLY A 100 -12.02 -14.02 4.15
N VAL A 101 -13.12 -14.33 3.46
CA VAL A 101 -13.53 -15.71 3.21
C VAL A 101 -12.49 -16.45 2.36
N GLY A 102 -12.01 -15.84 1.29
CA GLY A 102 -10.97 -16.41 0.44
C GLY A 102 -9.66 -16.66 1.19
N PHE A 103 -9.30 -15.77 2.11
CA PHE A 103 -8.12 -15.88 2.95
C PHE A 103 -8.18 -17.11 3.87
N VAL A 104 -9.31 -17.31 4.56
CA VAL A 104 -9.53 -18.50 5.41
C VAL A 104 -9.52 -19.79 4.59
N ILE A 105 -10.21 -19.81 3.44
CA ILE A 105 -10.25 -20.99 2.56
C ILE A 105 -8.85 -21.29 1.98
N GLY A 106 -8.07 -20.26 1.67
CA GLY A 106 -6.70 -20.37 1.15
C GLY A 106 -5.67 -20.87 2.16
N GLY A 107 -6.05 -21.06 3.43
CA GLY A 107 -5.16 -21.53 4.49
C GLY A 107 -4.16 -20.46 4.97
N TYR A 108 -4.52 -19.18 4.81
CA TYR A 108 -3.74 -18.03 5.28
C TYR A 108 -4.37 -17.37 6.51
#